data_AF-A0A314ZEN6-F1
#
_entry.id   AF-A0A314ZEN6-F1
#
_cell.length_a   1.000
_cell.length_b   1.000
_cell.length_c   1.000
_cell.angle_alpha   90.00
_cell.angle_beta   90.00
_cell.angle_gamma   90.00
#
_symmetry.space_group_name_H-M   'P 1'
#
loop_
_entity.id
_entity.type
_entity.pdbx_description
1 polymer ?
#
loop_
_entity_poly.entity_id
_entity_poly.type
_entity_poly.pdbx_seq_one_letter_code
_entity_poly.pdbx_strand_id
1 'polypeptide(L)'
;MATATLARQIGRAITKATNSTGSGNGWFSPHMAAASRAIAERIPLVDLVLEVRDARIPLSSAYDQLRNYTSSLKRIIVMNKMDLANHSQLKDWMKYFEQKNYISYGVNAHNKESIQQGRNKNTGKQKRQ
;
A
#
# COMPACT_ATOMS: atom_id res chain seq x y z
N MET A 1 -8.27 -6.59 -21.78
CA MET A 1 -7.79 -7.99 -21.84
C MET A 1 -6.68 -8.34 -20.84
N ALA A 2 -5.95 -7.39 -20.22
CA ALA A 2 -4.86 -7.68 -19.26
C ALA A 2 -5.33 -7.99 -17.81
N THR A 3 -6.49 -7.49 -17.40
CA THR A 3 -7.02 -7.59 -16.03
C THR A 3 -7.50 -9.00 -15.65
N ALA A 4 -8.13 -9.72 -16.59
CA ALA A 4 -8.58 -11.10 -16.38
C ALA A 4 -7.41 -12.08 -16.19
N THR A 5 -6.27 -11.81 -16.84
CA THR A 5 -5.06 -12.64 -16.76
C THR A 5 -4.41 -12.55 -15.38
N LEU A 6 -4.39 -11.36 -14.78
CA LEU A 6 -3.77 -11.13 -13.47
C LEU A 6 -4.61 -11.68 -12.31
N ALA A 7 -5.93 -11.47 -12.33
CA ALA A 7 -6.83 -12.08 -11.34
C ALA A 7 -6.72 -13.61 -11.36
N ARG A 8 -6.58 -14.20 -12.56
CA ARG A 8 -6.34 -15.64 -12.75
C ARG A 8 -4.95 -16.07 -12.27
N GLN A 9 -3.91 -15.26 -12.45
CA GLN A 9 -2.55 -15.54 -11.98
C GLN A 9 -2.44 -15.50 -10.46
N ILE A 10 -3.11 -14.52 -9.82
CA ILE A 10 -3.23 -14.42 -8.36
C ILE A 10 -4.03 -15.60 -7.82
N GLY A 11 -5.19 -15.92 -8.41
CA GLY A 11 -5.98 -17.08 -8.02
C GLY A 11 -5.18 -18.38 -8.08
N ARG A 12 -4.42 -18.60 -9.16
CA ARG A 12 -3.54 -19.78 -9.32
C ARG A 12 -2.40 -19.82 -8.31
N ALA A 13 -1.76 -18.68 -8.02
CA ALA A 13 -0.71 -18.59 -7.02
C ALA A 13 -1.24 -18.93 -5.61
N ILE A 14 -2.45 -18.48 -5.30
CA ILE A 14 -3.15 -18.78 -4.05
C ILE A 14 -3.47 -20.28 -3.97
N THR A 15 -4.13 -20.86 -4.98
CA THR A 15 -4.47 -22.30 -5.00
C THR A 15 -3.22 -23.17 -4.90
N LYS A 16 -2.11 -22.75 -5.52
CA LYS A 16 -0.83 -23.45 -5.39
C LYS A 16 -0.30 -23.38 -3.96
N ALA A 17 -0.30 -22.21 -3.34
CA ALA A 17 0.17 -22.01 -1.97
C ALA A 17 -0.68 -22.75 -0.92
N THR A 18 -2.00 -22.86 -1.13
CA THR A 18 -2.89 -23.62 -0.24
C THR A 18 -2.74 -25.13 -0.39
N ASN A 19 -2.38 -25.62 -1.59
CA ASN A 19 -2.33 -27.06 -1.88
C ASN A 19 -0.94 -27.68 -1.68
N SER A 20 0.13 -26.88 -1.61
CA SER A 20 1.51 -27.39 -1.44
C SER A 20 1.92 -27.70 0.01
N THR A 21 1.07 -27.39 1.00
CA THR A 21 1.35 -27.68 2.42
C THR A 21 0.44 -28.81 2.91
N GLY A 22 0.91 -30.05 2.75
CA GLY A 22 0.48 -31.12 3.65
C GLY A 22 0.99 -30.77 5.05
N SER A 23 0.10 -30.71 6.04
CA SER A 23 0.29 -30.11 7.38
C SER A 23 -0.05 -28.60 7.42
N GLY A 24 -1.23 -28.32 7.97
CA GLY A 24 -1.82 -26.99 8.03
C GLY A 24 -1.13 -26.08 9.04
N ASN A 25 -0.37 -25.12 8.52
CA ASN A 25 0.01 -23.87 9.19
C ASN A 25 0.14 -22.72 8.17
N GLY A 26 -0.81 -22.63 7.24
CA GLY A 26 -0.85 -21.56 6.24
C GLY A 26 -1.48 -20.29 6.81
N TRP A 27 -0.65 -19.32 7.21
CA TRP A 27 -1.09 -17.97 7.61
C TRP A 27 -1.98 -17.26 6.56
N PHE A 28 -1.92 -17.71 5.31
CA PHE A 28 -2.75 -17.23 4.21
C PHE A 28 -4.07 -18.01 4.11
N SER A 29 -5.07 -17.53 4.84
CA SER A 29 -6.39 -18.17 4.93
C SER A 29 -7.25 -17.97 3.67
N PRO A 30 -8.34 -18.74 3.51
CA PRO A 30 -9.34 -18.50 2.46
C PRO A 30 -9.92 -17.08 2.47
N HIS A 31 -10.02 -16.45 3.65
CA HIS A 31 -10.46 -15.05 3.76
C HIS A 31 -9.45 -14.08 3.16
N MET A 32 -8.15 -14.30 3.40
CA MET A 32 -7.08 -13.48 2.80
C MET A 32 -7.03 -13.66 1.28
N ALA A 33 -7.28 -14.87 0.79
CA ALA A 33 -7.42 -15.15 -0.63
C ALA A 33 -8.58 -14.37 -1.25
N ALA A 34 -9.76 -14.43 -0.63
CA ALA A 34 -10.95 -13.70 -1.07
C ALA A 34 -10.71 -12.18 -1.08
N ALA A 35 -10.08 -11.63 -0.04
CA ALA A 35 -9.73 -10.21 0.04
C ALA A 35 -8.72 -9.80 -1.05
N SER A 36 -7.67 -10.61 -1.27
CA SER A 36 -6.67 -10.34 -2.31
C SER A 36 -7.30 -10.32 -3.71
N ARG A 37 -8.20 -11.25 -3.99
CA ARG A 37 -8.97 -11.28 -5.24
C ARG A 37 -9.88 -10.06 -5.37
N ALA A 38 -10.60 -9.72 -4.30
CA ALA A 38 -11.48 -8.55 -4.26
C ALA A 38 -10.72 -7.24 -4.52
N ILE A 39 -9.49 -7.10 -4.00
CA ILE A 39 -8.60 -5.97 -4.28
C ILE A 39 -8.18 -5.97 -5.75
N ALA A 40 -7.72 -7.11 -6.27
CA ALA A 40 -7.27 -7.25 -7.66
C ALA A 40 -8.35 -6.87 -8.69
N GLU A 41 -9.61 -7.20 -8.41
CA GLU A 41 -10.76 -6.87 -9.26
C GLU A 41 -11.12 -5.37 -9.21
N ARG A 42 -10.83 -4.69 -8.09
CA ARG A 42 -11.18 -3.27 -7.86
C ARG A 42 -10.10 -2.28 -8.30
N ILE A 43 -8.82 -2.65 -8.22
CA ILE A 43 -7.70 -1.76 -8.60
C ILE A 43 -7.84 -1.16 -10.00
N PRO A 44 -8.26 -1.89 -11.05
CA PRO A 44 -8.40 -1.31 -12.39
C PRO A 44 -9.53 -0.27 -12.52
N LEU A 45 -10.43 -0.19 -11.53
CA LEU A 45 -11.61 0.68 -11.55
C LEU A 45 -11.37 2.03 -10.85
N VAL A 46 -10.17 2.24 -10.29
CA VAL A 46 -9.85 3.45 -9.50
C VAL A 46 -8.70 4.23 -10.13
N ASP A 47 -8.75 5.56 -9.98
CA ASP A 47 -7.70 6.46 -10.48
C ASP A 47 -6.50 6.58 -9.52
N LEU A 48 -6.71 6.26 -8.24
CA LEU A 48 -5.76 6.48 -7.15
C LEU A 48 -5.88 5.37 -6.10
N VAL A 49 -4.73 4.86 -5.64
CA VAL A 49 -4.63 3.99 -4.47
C VAL A 49 -3.91 4.69 -3.33
N LEU A 50 -4.57 4.69 -2.17
CA LEU A 50 -3.97 5.04 -0.88
C LEU A 50 -3.48 3.76 -0.21
N GLU A 51 -2.18 3.55 -0.16
CA GLU A 51 -1.57 2.40 0.51
C GLU A 51 -1.21 2.79 1.95
N VAL A 52 -1.99 2.31 2.91
CA VAL A 52 -1.76 2.57 4.34
C VAL A 52 -0.78 1.54 4.90
N ARG A 53 0.30 2.03 5.53
CA ARG A 53 1.39 1.24 6.12
C ARG A 53 1.62 1.64 7.58
N ASP A 54 2.30 0.80 8.34
CA ASP A 54 2.73 1.16 9.71
C ASP A 54 4.03 1.97 9.62
N ALA A 55 4.05 3.17 10.21
CA ALA A 55 5.16 4.11 10.14
C ALA A 55 6.47 3.59 10.76
N ARG A 56 6.39 2.61 11.67
CA ARG A 56 7.57 2.02 12.30
C ARG A 56 8.31 1.05 11.38
N ILE A 57 7.58 0.40 10.48
CA ILE A 57 8.09 -0.64 9.57
C ILE A 57 7.49 -0.48 8.16
N PRO A 58 7.69 0.66 7.48
CA PRO A 58 6.96 1.00 6.26
C PRO A 58 7.35 0.15 5.05
N LEU A 59 8.48 -0.55 5.07
CA LEU A 59 8.82 -1.52 4.02
C LEU A 59 8.20 -2.88 4.29
N SER A 60 8.28 -3.38 5.52
CA SER A 60 7.77 -4.70 5.90
C SER A 60 6.24 -4.77 5.92
N SER A 61 5.57 -3.65 6.19
CA SER A 61 4.10 -3.56 6.15
C SER A 61 3.52 -3.29 4.75
N ALA A 62 4.35 -3.36 3.70
CA ALA A 62 3.92 -3.16 2.32
C ALA A 62 3.08 -4.34 1.79
N TYR A 63 2.13 -4.06 0.90
CA TYR A 63 1.42 -5.11 0.17
C TYR A 63 2.11 -5.40 -1.16
N ASP A 64 2.95 -6.44 -1.20
CA ASP A 64 3.80 -6.73 -2.36
C ASP A 64 3.03 -7.01 -3.66
N GLN A 65 1.83 -7.59 -3.57
CA GLN A 65 0.98 -7.83 -4.75
C GLN A 65 0.60 -6.52 -5.48
N LEU A 66 0.59 -5.38 -4.79
CA LEU A 66 0.29 -4.08 -5.39
C LEU A 66 1.37 -3.65 -6.39
N ARG A 67 2.61 -4.16 -6.28
CA ARG A 67 3.70 -3.83 -7.23
C ARG A 67 3.38 -4.24 -8.67
N ASN A 68 2.47 -5.20 -8.85
CA ASN A 68 2.07 -5.72 -10.16
C ASN A 68 1.15 -4.78 -10.95
N TYR A 69 0.64 -3.69 -10.35
CA TYR A 69 -0.39 -2.81 -10.94
C TYR A 69 0.15 -1.43 -11.37
N THR A 70 1.47 -1.27 -11.51
CA THR A 70 2.16 0.03 -11.40
C THR A 70 2.14 0.92 -12.66
N SER A 71 1.76 0.44 -13.84
CA SER A 71 2.00 1.22 -15.08
C SER A 71 1.14 2.47 -15.29
N SER A 72 -0.03 2.61 -14.68
CA SER A 72 -0.89 3.80 -14.85
C SER A 72 -1.53 4.32 -13.56
N LEU A 73 -1.39 3.59 -12.46
CA LEU A 73 -2.11 3.85 -11.22
C LEU A 73 -1.35 4.82 -10.33
N LYS A 74 -1.97 5.96 -9.99
CA LYS A 74 -1.41 6.88 -9.00
C LYS A 74 -1.42 6.20 -7.63
N ARG A 75 -0.29 6.26 -6.92
CA ARG A 75 -0.13 5.64 -5.59
C ARG A 75 0.36 6.67 -4.58
N ILE A 76 -0.30 6.76 -3.44
CA ILE A 76 0.15 7.53 -2.28
C ILE A 76 0.35 6.58 -1.11
N ILE A 77 1.52 6.66 -0.47
CA ILE A 77 1.86 5.85 0.70
C ILE A 77 1.53 6.64 1.96
N VAL A 78 0.70 6.08 2.82
CA VAL A 78 0.28 6.70 4.09
C VAL A 78 0.87 5.91 5.24
N MET A 79 1.89 6.47 5.89
CA MET A 79 2.56 5.89 7.05
C MET A 79 1.78 6.27 8.32
N ASN A 80 0.87 5.39 8.73
CA ASN A 80 0.03 5.56 9.91
C ASN A 80 0.77 5.23 11.21
N LYS A 81 0.27 5.75 12.35
CA LYS A 81 0.88 5.65 13.69
C LYS A 81 2.23 6.37 13.77
N MET A 82 2.34 7.53 13.11
CA MET A 82 3.57 8.32 13.09
C MET A 82 4.04 8.74 14.49
N ASP A 83 3.11 8.87 15.43
CA ASP A 83 3.34 9.17 16.85
C ASP A 83 4.12 8.05 17.57
N LEU A 84 3.98 6.81 17.11
CA LEU A 84 4.72 5.66 17.64
C LEU A 84 6.06 5.43 16.92
N ALA A 85 6.34 6.19 15.87
CA ALA A 85 7.59 6.08 15.11
C ALA A 85 8.62 7.11 15.59
N ASN A 86 9.90 6.75 15.51
CA ASN A 86 10.97 7.71 15.76
C ASN A 86 10.92 8.83 14.70
N HIS A 87 10.96 10.09 15.12
CA HIS A 87 10.82 11.24 14.23
C HIS A 87 11.95 11.34 13.19
N SER A 88 13.18 10.94 13.55
CA SER A 88 14.31 10.91 12.60
C SER A 88 14.09 9.82 11.56
N GLN A 89 13.74 8.61 12.00
CA GLN A 89 13.49 7.49 11.08
C GLN A 89 12.32 7.78 10.14
N LEU A 90 11.26 8.43 10.62
CA LEU A 90 10.13 8.81 9.78
C LEU A 90 10.55 9.79 8.66
N LYS A 91 11.44 10.75 8.96
CA LYS A 91 12.00 11.66 7.94
C LYS A 91 12.84 10.90 6.92
N ASP A 92 13.66 9.95 7.38
CA ASP A 92 14.47 9.10 6.51
C ASP A 92 13.58 8.26 5.58
N TRP A 93 12.46 7.72 6.10
CA TRP A 93 11.48 7.01 5.30
C TRP A 93 10.77 7.90 4.28
N MET A 94 10.36 9.12 4.66
CA MET A 94 9.78 10.07 3.71
C MET A 94 10.76 10.38 2.58
N LYS A 95 12.03 10.62 2.90
CA LYS A 95 13.10 10.86 1.92
C LYS A 95 13.33 9.65 1.01
N TYR A 96 13.34 8.44 1.59
CA TYR A 96 13.44 7.19 0.82
C TYR A 96 12.32 7.06 -0.21
N PHE A 97 11.07 7.34 0.17
CA PHE A 97 9.94 7.26 -0.76
C PHE A 97 9.97 8.37 -1.81
N GLU A 98 10.37 9.59 -1.44
CA GLU A 98 10.54 10.69 -2.39
C GLU A 98 11.61 10.36 -3.45
N GLN A 99 12.75 9.79 -3.05
CA GLN A 99 13.80 9.33 -3.97
C GLN A 99 13.33 8.20 -4.91
N LYS A 100 12.31 7.44 -4.50
CA LYS A 100 11.67 6.39 -5.31
C LYS A 100 10.47 6.92 -6.12
N ASN A 101 10.28 8.24 -6.17
CA ASN A 101 9.16 8.92 -6.84
C ASN A 101 7.77 8.54 -6.28
N TYR A 102 7.70 8.16 -5.00
CA TYR A 102 6.42 7.95 -4.30
C TYR A 102 6.05 9.18 -3.48
N ILE A 103 4.79 9.56 -3.55
CA ILE A 103 4.20 10.53 -2.62
C ILE A 103 3.96 9.80 -1.29
N SER A 104 4.49 10.33 -0.19
CA SER A 104 4.30 9.73 1.14
C SER A 104 3.93 10.75 2.22
N TYR A 105 3.10 10.33 3.17
CA TYR A 105 2.68 11.13 4.32
C TYR A 105 2.74 10.33 5.60
N GLY A 106 3.25 10.94 6.68
CA GLY A 106 3.10 10.43 8.04
C GLY A 106 1.80 10.94 8.61
N VAL A 107 0.99 10.06 9.18
CA VAL A 107 -0.28 10.42 9.82
C VAL A 107 -0.46 9.67 11.15
N ASN A 108 -1.26 10.25 12.03
CA ASN A 108 -1.86 9.54 13.14
C ASN A 108 -3.37 9.50 12.89
N ALA A 109 -3.90 8.35 12.46
CA ALA A 109 -5.31 8.21 12.13
C ALA A 109 -6.27 8.48 13.32
N HIS A 110 -5.77 8.40 14.56
CA HIS A 110 -6.56 8.73 15.76
C HIS A 110 -6.61 10.24 16.01
N ASN A 111 -5.66 11.00 15.46
CA ASN A 111 -5.64 12.46 15.53
C ASN A 111 -6.07 13.07 14.18
N LYS A 112 -7.30 13.61 14.15
CA LYS A 112 -7.90 14.26 12.97
C LYS A 112 -7.07 15.43 12.41
N GLU A 113 -6.28 16.10 13.23
CA GLU A 113 -5.45 17.24 12.82
C GLU A 113 -4.31 16.81 11.89
N SER A 114 -3.72 15.63 12.11
CA SER A 114 -2.63 15.11 11.30
C SER A 114 -3.05 14.82 9.85
N ILE A 115 -4.33 14.48 9.65
CA ILE A 115 -4.93 14.20 8.35
C ILE A 115 -5.06 15.50 7.52
N GLN A 116 -5.30 16.64 8.19
CA GLN A 116 -5.42 17.94 7.53
C GLN A 116 -4.05 18.48 7.07
N GLN A 117 -2.97 18.21 7.80
CA GLN A 117 -1.61 18.61 7.40
C GLN A 117 -1.17 17.96 6.07
N GLY A 118 -1.66 16.75 5.76
CA GLY A 118 -1.47 16.12 4.46
C GLY A 118 -2.10 16.91 3.29
N ARG A 119 -3.23 17.60 3.53
CA ARG A 119 -3.89 18.43 2.49
C ARG A 119 -3.07 19.69 2.14
N ASN A 120 -2.45 20.34 3.13
CA ASN A 120 -1.78 21.64 2.94
C ASN A 120 -0.40 21.57 2.28
N LYS A 121 0.29 20.42 2.31
CA LYS A 121 1.60 20.30 1.64
C LYS A 121 1.49 20.23 0.10
N ASN A 122 0.33 19.86 -0.44
CA ASN A 122 0.12 19.79 -1.90
C ASN A 122 -0.20 21.15 -2.53
N THR A 123 -0.88 22.04 -1.81
CA THR A 123 -1.20 23.40 -2.29
C THR A 123 0.01 24.33 -2.33
N GLY A 124 1.07 24.05 -1.55
CA GLY A 124 2.30 24.84 -1.55
C GLY A 124 3.30 24.51 -2.67
N LYS A 125 3.29 23.28 -3.22
CA LYS A 125 4.21 22.88 -4.30
C LYS A 125 3.71 23.27 -5.70
N GLN A 126 2.40 23.54 -5.88
CA GLN A 126 1.84 23.98 -7.17
C GLN A 126 1.98 25.49 -7.47
N LYS A 127 2.42 26.32 -6.51
CA LYS A 127 2.62 27.77 -6.71
C LYS A 127 4.06 28.17 -7.09
N ARG A 128 4.93 27.21 -7.43
CA ARG A 128 6.35 27.44 -7.76
C ARG A 128 6.75 27.01 -9.18
N GLN A 129 5.77 26.90 -10.08
CA GLN A 129 6.01 26.79 -11.52
C GLN A 129 5.19 27.86 -12.23
#